data_AF-B0X2Z2-F1
#
_entry.id   AF-B0X2Z2-F1
#
_cell.length_a   1.000
_cell.length_b   1.000
_cell.length_c   1.000
_cell.angle_alpha   90.00
_cell.angle_beta   90.00
_cell.angle_gamma   90.00
#
_symmetry.space_group_name_H-M   'P 1'
#
loop_
_entity.id
_entity.type
_entity.pdbx_description
1 polymer ?
#
loop_
_entity_poly.entity_id
_entity_poly.type
_entity_poly.pdbx_seq_one_letter_code
_entity_poly.pdbx_strand_id
1 'polypeptide(L)'
;MADLKQFTLAEVAKHNTATDLWMIIDDKVYDVTKFQAEHPGGEEVLVEAAGKDATTEFVDVGHSSDAKEQMKQFVVGEIIEAERKKKKAACQPDCQRMAIIAGSALAAGIGLVLIYKALKK
;
A
#
# COMPACT_ATOMS: atom_id res chain seq x y z
N MET A 1 -22.85 -7.27 12.86
CA MET A 1 -22.33 -6.33 11.86
C MET A 1 -21.99 -5.08 12.66
N ALA A 2 -20.72 -4.91 13.00
CA ALA A 2 -20.30 -3.76 13.79
C ALA A 2 -20.19 -2.57 12.83
N ASP A 3 -20.89 -1.49 13.12
CA ASP A 3 -20.78 -0.22 12.41
C ASP A 3 -19.35 0.32 12.60
N LEU A 4 -18.45 -0.05 11.69
CA LEU A 4 -17.05 0.40 11.75
C LEU A 4 -17.01 1.87 11.35
N LYS A 5 -16.60 2.72 12.30
CA LYS A 5 -16.46 4.15 12.07
C LYS A 5 -15.27 4.39 11.14
N GLN A 6 -15.43 5.29 10.18
CA GLN A 6 -14.34 5.64 9.27
C GLN A 6 -13.51 6.79 9.83
N PHE A 7 -12.18 6.66 9.77
CA PHE A 7 -11.23 7.67 10.25
C PHE A 7 -10.30 8.14 9.13
N THR A 8 -9.81 9.37 9.25
CA THR A 8 -8.77 9.94 8.38
C THR A 8 -7.39 9.66 8.97
N LEU A 9 -6.36 9.63 8.13
CA LEU A 9 -4.97 9.51 8.58
C LEU A 9 -4.59 10.66 9.50
N ALA A 10 -5.08 11.87 9.21
CA ALA A 10 -4.85 13.05 10.01
C ALA A 10 -5.49 12.94 11.42
N GLU A 11 -6.60 12.21 11.57
CA GLU A 11 -7.19 11.98 12.89
C GLU A 11 -6.35 10.98 13.68
N VAL A 12 -6.01 9.84 13.07
CA VAL A 12 -5.20 8.79 13.73
C VAL A 12 -3.83 9.35 14.15
N ALA A 13 -3.22 10.22 13.35
CA ALA A 13 -1.94 10.84 13.66
C ALA A 13 -1.96 11.75 14.91
N LYS A 14 -3.13 12.25 15.33
CA LYS A 14 -3.26 13.03 16.58
C LYS A 14 -3.29 12.14 17.82
N HIS A 15 -3.59 10.86 17.66
CA HIS A 15 -3.65 9.87 18.73
C HIS A 15 -2.31 9.16 18.87
N ASN A 16 -1.32 9.92 19.35
CA ASN A 16 0.07 9.48 19.53
C ASN A 16 0.56 9.63 20.98
N THR A 17 -0.35 9.70 21.95
CA THR A 17 -0.01 9.85 23.36
C THR A 17 -0.08 8.52 24.08
N ALA A 18 0.63 8.39 25.21
CA ALA A 18 0.61 7.19 26.06
C ALA A 18 -0.77 6.89 26.68
N THR A 19 -1.72 7.82 26.61
CA THR A 19 -3.10 7.64 27.09
C THR A 19 -4.11 7.41 25.97
N ASP A 20 -3.73 7.63 24.72
CA ASP A 20 -4.59 7.53 23.53
C ASP A 20 -3.72 7.10 22.35
N LEU A 21 -3.45 5.80 22.27
CA LEU A 21 -2.53 5.20 21.31
C LEU A 21 -3.29 4.43 20.25
N TRP A 22 -3.38 5.02 19.06
CA TRP A 22 -3.99 4.39 17.90
C TRP A 22 -2.94 4.02 16.88
N MET A 23 -3.14 2.88 16.24
CA MET A 23 -2.26 2.39 15.19
C MET A 23 -3.06 1.81 14.04
N ILE A 24 -2.43 1.78 12.87
CA ILE A 24 -3.04 1.28 11.65
C ILE A 24 -2.36 -0.03 11.28
N ILE A 25 -3.17 -1.07 11.08
CA ILE A 25 -2.71 -2.38 10.59
C ILE A 25 -3.69 -2.83 9.49
N ASP A 26 -3.19 -3.15 8.30
CA ASP A 26 -4.02 -3.64 7.18
C ASP A 26 -5.26 -2.74 6.93
N ASP A 27 -5.05 -1.42 6.86
CA ASP A 27 -6.09 -0.40 6.61
C ASP A 27 -7.23 -0.32 7.64
N LYS A 28 -7.03 -0.91 8.82
CA LYS A 28 -7.91 -0.86 9.98
C LYS A 28 -7.26 -0.09 11.13
N VAL A 29 -8.09 0.61 11.90
CA VAL A 29 -7.65 1.41 13.04
C VAL A 29 -7.88 0.61 14.32
N TYR A 30 -6.81 0.43 15.08
CA TYR A 30 -6.80 -0.30 16.35
C TYR A 30 -6.47 0.65 17.49
N ASP A 31 -7.24 0.53 18.58
CA ASP A 31 -6.95 1.19 19.84
C ASP A 31 -6.22 0.21 20.76
N VAL A 32 -4.92 0.46 20.95
CA VAL A 32 -4.04 -0.37 21.79
C VAL A 32 -3.72 0.31 23.11
N THR A 33 -4.40 1.39 23.46
CA THR A 33 -4.20 2.16 24.70
C THR A 33 -4.24 1.27 25.95
N LYS A 34 -5.21 0.36 26.02
CA LYS A 34 -5.34 -0.57 27.15
C LYS A 34 -4.38 -1.75 27.06
N PHE A 35 -3.89 -2.05 25.87
CA PHE A 35 -3.06 -3.21 25.60
C PHE A 35 -1.55 -2.92 25.73
N GLN A 36 -1.14 -1.65 25.75
CA GLN A 36 0.28 -1.27 25.83
C GLN A 36 1.04 -1.91 27.01
N ALA A 37 0.38 -2.06 28.17
CA ALA A 37 0.98 -2.67 29.37
C ALA A 37 0.94 -4.21 29.36
N GLU A 38 0.06 -4.81 28.56
CA GLU A 38 -0.04 -6.26 28.39
C GLU A 38 0.79 -6.78 27.20
N HIS A 39 1.37 -5.86 26.42
CA HIS A 39 2.16 -6.22 25.26
C HIS A 39 3.53 -6.83 25.67
N PRO A 40 3.81 -8.10 25.31
CA PRO A 40 5.05 -8.77 25.71
C PRO A 40 6.32 -8.19 25.06
N GLY A 41 6.17 -7.33 24.04
CA GLY A 41 7.27 -6.57 23.43
C GLY A 41 7.52 -5.19 24.06
N GLY A 42 6.77 -4.82 25.11
CA GLY A 42 6.84 -3.51 25.76
C GLY A 42 5.98 -2.44 25.09
N GLU A 43 5.76 -1.34 25.80
CA GLU A 43 4.96 -0.20 25.31
C GLU A 43 5.75 0.70 24.35
N GLU A 44 7.08 0.75 24.47
CA GLU A 44 7.95 1.64 23.68
C GLU A 44 7.73 1.45 22.17
N VAL A 45 7.72 0.20 21.70
CA VAL A 45 7.52 -0.14 20.29
C VAL A 45 6.12 0.26 19.79
N LEU A 46 5.11 0.26 20.65
CA LEU A 46 3.77 0.73 20.30
C LEU A 46 3.74 2.26 20.20
N VAL A 47 4.43 2.96 21.12
CA VAL A 47 4.48 4.43 21.14
C VAL A 47 5.26 4.97 19.94
N GLU A 48 6.32 4.31 19.51
CA GLU A 48 7.08 4.71 18.31
C GLU A 48 6.25 4.57 17.01
N ALA A 49 5.44 3.51 16.94
CA ALA A 49 4.54 3.21 15.83
C ALA A 49 3.18 3.93 15.94
N ALA A 50 2.93 4.67 17.02
CA ALA A 50 1.67 5.36 17.26
C ALA A 50 1.37 6.42 16.19
N GLY A 51 0.10 6.51 15.79
CA GLY A 51 -0.36 7.45 14.78
C GLY A 51 0.10 7.16 13.36
N LYS A 52 0.71 5.98 13.10
CA LYS A 52 1.24 5.56 11.80
C LYS A 52 0.77 4.16 11.43
N ASP A 53 1.12 3.74 10.21
CA ASP A 53 0.96 2.37 9.74
C ASP A 53 2.07 1.49 10.29
N ALA A 54 1.69 0.58 11.19
CA ALA A 54 2.58 -0.37 11.85
C ALA A 54 2.49 -1.77 11.23
N THR A 55 1.83 -1.89 10.06
CA THR A 55 1.64 -3.18 9.36
C THR A 55 2.98 -3.88 9.11
N THR A 56 4.02 -3.12 8.75
CA THR A 56 5.34 -3.69 8.47
C THR A 56 5.99 -4.25 9.74
N GLU A 57 6.00 -3.48 10.82
CA GLU A 57 6.59 -3.87 12.11
C GLU A 57 5.85 -5.08 12.70
N PHE A 58 4.52 -5.09 12.60
CA PHE A 58 3.71 -6.20 13.07
C PHE A 58 4.00 -7.52 12.35
N VAL A 59 4.24 -7.46 11.04
CA VAL A 59 4.60 -8.62 10.21
C VAL A 59 6.04 -9.06 10.43
N ASP A 60 6.96 -8.12 10.59
CA ASP A 60 8.38 -8.37 10.83
C ASP A 60 8.63 -9.11 12.16
N VAL A 61 7.93 -8.68 13.22
CA VAL A 61 7.98 -9.33 14.54
C VAL A 61 7.41 -10.76 14.50
N GLY A 62 6.50 -11.06 13.57
CA GLY A 62 5.99 -12.42 13.38
C GLY A 62 4.98 -12.87 14.43
N HIS A 63 3.98 -12.04 14.75
CA HIS A 63 2.91 -12.41 15.69
C HIS A 63 2.14 -13.67 15.25
N SER A 64 1.83 -14.53 16.22
CA SER A 64 1.05 -15.76 16.01
C SER A 64 -0.38 -15.48 15.52
N SER A 65 -1.01 -16.48 14.91
CA SER A 65 -2.39 -16.36 14.43
C SER A 65 -3.39 -16.04 15.55
N ASP A 66 -3.12 -16.50 16.77
CA ASP A 66 -3.96 -16.23 17.95
C ASP A 66 -3.89 -14.75 18.37
N ALA A 67 -2.69 -14.17 18.39
CA ALA A 67 -2.51 -12.74 18.64
C ALA A 67 -3.24 -11.88 17.58
N LYS A 68 -3.22 -12.33 16.32
CA LYS A 68 -3.98 -11.70 15.22
C LYS A 68 -5.49 -11.83 15.36
N GLU A 69 -5.97 -12.83 16.10
CA GLU A 69 -7.38 -12.96 16.41
C GLU A 69 -7.77 -12.05 17.56
N GLN A 70 -6.93 -11.99 18.61
CA GLN A 70 -7.13 -11.11 19.75
C GLN A 70 -7.11 -9.63 19.34
N MET A 71 -6.25 -9.19 18.42
CA MET A 71 -6.27 -7.78 17.97
C MET A 71 -7.61 -7.37 17.35
N LYS A 72 -8.40 -8.29 16.78
CA LYS A 72 -9.69 -7.98 16.14
C LYS A 72 -10.71 -7.42 17.13
N GLN A 73 -10.57 -7.74 18.42
CA GLN A 73 -11.47 -7.24 19.47
C GLN A 73 -11.25 -5.74 19.76
N PHE A 74 -10.07 -5.20 19.41
CA PHE A 74 -9.68 -3.81 19.65
C PHE A 74 -9.84 -2.93 18.40
N VAL A 75 -10.58 -3.40 17.40
CA VAL A 75 -10.83 -2.61 16.19
C VAL A 75 -11.84 -1.50 16.51
N VAL A 76 -11.44 -0.25 16.33
CA VAL A 76 -12.33 0.91 16.50
C VAL A 76 -13.05 1.22 15.20
N GLY A 77 -12.36 0.99 14.09
CA GLY A 77 -12.86 1.36 12.78
C GLY A 77 -11.86 1.12 11.68
N GLU A 78 -12.07 1.84 10.59
CA GLU A 78 -11.35 1.61 9.35
C GLU A 78 -10.97 2.93 8.68
N ILE A 79 -9.87 2.95 7.91
CA ILE A 79 -9.48 4.18 7.23
C ILE A 79 -10.39 4.45 6.03
N ILE A 80 -10.69 5.72 5.79
CA ILE A 80 -11.46 6.14 4.62
C ILE A 80 -10.81 5.63 3.32
N GLU A 81 -11.62 5.10 2.40
CA GLU A 81 -11.14 4.54 1.13
C GLU A 81 -10.38 5.55 0.24
N ALA A 82 -10.60 6.85 0.47
CA ALA A 82 -9.89 7.91 -0.24
C ALA A 82 -8.41 8.04 0.19
N GLU A 83 -8.07 7.68 1.43
CA GLU A 83 -6.71 7.76 1.98
C GLU A 83 -6.03 6.41 2.14
N ARG A 84 -6.81 5.31 2.16
CA ARG A 84 -6.26 3.97 1.94
C ARG A 84 -5.39 4.06 0.69
N LYS A 85 -4.09 3.82 0.83
CA LYS A 85 -3.20 3.76 -0.33
C LYS A 85 -3.89 2.83 -1.30
N LYS A 86 -4.34 3.38 -2.44
CA LYS A 86 -4.74 2.56 -3.57
C LYS A 86 -3.52 1.70 -3.87
N LYS A 87 -3.47 0.47 -3.33
CA LYS A 87 -3.13 -0.65 -4.19
C LYS A 87 -4.11 -0.47 -5.32
N LYS A 88 -3.63 0.08 -6.43
CA LYS A 88 -4.41 0.18 -7.66
C LYS A 88 -5.14 -1.14 -7.75
N ALA A 89 -6.46 -1.08 -7.81
CA ALA A 89 -7.24 -2.20 -8.27
C ALA A 89 -6.54 -2.68 -9.53
N ALA A 90 -5.81 -3.79 -9.43
CA ALA A 90 -5.56 -4.64 -10.56
C ALA A 90 -6.91 -5.32 -10.81
N CYS A 91 -7.85 -4.56 -11.38
CA CYS A 91 -8.92 -5.14 -12.15
C CYS A 91 -8.84 -4.50 -13.52
N GLN A 92 -8.48 -5.37 -14.46
CA GLN A 92 -8.20 -5.14 -15.87
C GLN A 92 -9.46 -4.68 -16.60
N PRO A 93 -9.30 -4.19 -17.84
CA PRO A 93 -9.82 -5.03 -18.91
C PRO A 93 -8.92 -5.06 -20.15
N ASP A 94 -8.94 -6.21 -20.81
CA ASP A 94 -8.87 -6.36 -22.27
C ASP A 94 -7.54 -6.06 -23.01
N CYS A 95 -7.08 -7.07 -23.75
CA CYS A 95 -6.33 -6.95 -25.00
C CYS A 95 -4.89 -6.38 -24.94
N GLN A 96 -3.91 -7.13 -24.38
CA GLN A 96 -2.55 -7.08 -24.91
C GLN A 96 -2.34 -8.22 -25.92
N ARG A 97 -2.91 -7.95 -27.09
CA ARG A 97 -2.62 -8.53 -28.41
C ARG A 97 -1.17 -9.01 -28.51
N MET A 98 -0.95 -10.31 -28.35
CA MET A 98 0.30 -10.96 -28.73
C MET A 98 0.39 -10.95 -30.26
N ALA A 99 0.95 -9.88 -30.80
CA ALA A 99 1.45 -9.83 -32.17
C ALA A 99 2.97 -9.59 -32.12
N ILE A 100 3.70 -10.61 -31.68
CA ILE A 100 5.13 -10.75 -31.96
C ILE A 100 5.24 -11.91 -32.94
N ILE A 101 5.22 -11.59 -34.23
CA ILE A 101 5.92 -12.39 -35.24
C ILE A 101 6.80 -11.40 -36.01
N ALA A 102 8.02 -11.26 -35.50
CA ALA A 102 9.12 -10.68 -36.25
C ALA A 102 9.41 -11.61 -37.44
N GLY A 103 9.18 -11.12 -38.65
CA GLY A 103 9.43 -11.82 -39.90
C GLY A 103 9.72 -10.80 -40.99
N SER A 104 10.97 -10.35 -41.00
CA SER A 104 11.59 -9.39 -41.91
C SER A 104 11.37 -9.75 -43.39
N ALA A 105 10.89 -8.79 -44.19
CA ALA A 105 11.08 -8.75 -45.63
C ALA A 105 11.01 -7.29 -46.15
N LEU A 106 12.02 -6.49 -45.80
CA LEU A 106 12.32 -5.22 -46.46
C LEU A 106 13.18 -5.52 -47.69
N ALA A 107 12.59 -5.48 -48.88
CA ALA A 107 13.31 -5.36 -50.14
C ALA A 107 12.44 -4.71 -51.21
N ALA A 108 12.23 -3.40 -51.10
CA ALA A 108 11.90 -2.56 -52.25
C ALA A 108 12.77 -1.29 -52.16
N GLY A 109 13.99 -1.43 -52.66
CA GLY A 109 14.91 -0.31 -52.85
C GLY A 109 14.42 0.60 -53.95
N ILE A 110 13.89 1.77 -53.59
CA ILE A 110 13.84 2.96 -54.44
C ILE A 110 14.20 4.15 -53.53
N GLY A 111 15.47 4.21 -53.15
CA GLY A 111 16.02 5.29 -52.30
C GLY A 111 17.43 5.73 -52.69
N LEU A 112 18.05 5.05 -53.68
CA LEU A 112 19.09 5.62 -54.51
C LEU A 112 18.33 6.53 -55.48
N VAL A 113 18.38 7.86 -55.42
CA VAL A 113 19.37 8.64 -56.17
C VAL A 113 19.28 10.14 -55.80
N LEU A 114 18.29 10.60 -55.03
CA LEU A 114 17.96 12.03 -54.99
C LEU A 114 18.60 12.85 -53.86
N ILE A 115 19.24 12.23 -52.86
CA ILE A 115 19.88 12.99 -51.76
C ILE A 115 21.30 13.47 -52.15
N TYR A 116 21.90 12.90 -53.21
CA TYR A 116 23.19 13.37 -53.74
C TYR A 116 23.16 14.80 -54.31
N LYS A 117 21.99 15.45 -54.37
CA LYS A 117 21.84 16.84 -54.84
C LYS A 117 22.06 17.92 -53.77
N ALA A 118 22.41 17.55 -52.54
CA ALA A 118 22.55 18.52 -51.43
C ALA A 118 23.96 18.60 -50.81
N LEU A 119 24.94 17.80 -51.26
CA LEU A 119 26.30 17.82 -50.73
C LEU A 119 27.32 18.28 -51.78
N LYS A 120 27.66 19.57 -51.64
CA LYS A 120 28.89 20.26 -52.08
C LYS A 120 29.02 20.67 -53.56
N LYS A 121 28.95 22.00 -53.73
CA LYS A 121 29.76 22.82 -54.64
C LYS A 121 31.22 22.36 -54.68
#